data_AF-A0A377ED22-F1
#
_entry.id   AF-A0A377ED22-F1
#
_cell.length_a   1.000
_cell.length_b   1.000
_cell.length_c   1.000
_cell.angle_alpha   90.00
_cell.angle_beta   90.00
_cell.angle_gamma   90.00
#
_symmetry.space_group_name_H-M   'P 1'
#
loop_
_entity.id
_entity.type
_entity.pdbx_description
1 polymer ?
#
loop_
_entity_poly.entity_id
_entity_poly.type
_entity_poly.pdbx_seq_one_letter_code
_entity_poly.pdbx_strand_id
1 'polypeptide(L)' 'MEVNSQPSVREVRFGDGYSQRMAAGLNADLKTYRVTLSVTREEARHLEAFLAEHGG' A
#
# COMPACT_ATOMS: atom_id res chain seq x y z
N MET A 1 4.52 -10.24 -10.40
CA MET A 1 4.30 -9.32 -9.26
C MET A 1 3.39 -8.22 -9.75
N GLU A 2 2.23 -8.08 -9.14
CA GLU A 2 1.26 -7.03 -9.46
C GLU A 2 1.28 -6.00 -8.34
N VAL A 3 1.28 -4.72 -8.69
CA VAL A 3 1.29 -3.61 -7.72
C VAL A 3 0.08 -2.73 -8.01
N ASN A 4 -0.81 -2.64 -7.04
CA ASN A 4 -2.00 -1.80 -7.09
C ASN A 4 -1.81 -0.57 -6.21
N SER A 5 -2.43 0.54 -6.62
CA SER A 5 -2.35 1.83 -5.92
C SER A 5 -3.68 2.54 -6.00
N GLN A 6 -4.11 3.13 -4.90
CA GLN A 6 -5.28 4.01 -4.86
C GLN A 6 -4.91 5.31 -4.12
N PRO A 7 -4.38 6.31 -4.83
CA PRO A 7 -4.00 7.57 -4.22
C PRO A 7 -5.22 8.32 -3.66
N SER A 8 -5.19 8.65 -2.38
CA SER A 8 -6.17 9.48 -1.69
C SER A 8 -5.70 10.94 -1.66
N VAL A 9 -6.53 11.81 -2.23
CA VAL A 9 -6.23 13.24 -2.39
C VAL A 9 -7.38 14.06 -1.83
N ARG A 10 -7.04 15.05 -1.01
CA ARG A 10 -7.98 16.10 -0.60
C ARG A 10 -7.89 17.25 -1.58
N GLU A 11 -9.03 17.72 -2.03
CA GLU A 11 -9.14 18.92 -2.88
C GLU A 11 -9.90 20.00 -2.10
N VAL A 12 -9.32 21.19 -2.04
CA VAL A 12 -9.97 22.39 -1.51
C VAL A 12 -10.24 23.32 -2.68
N ARG A 13 -11.47 23.82 -2.81
CA ARG A 13 -11.87 24.78 -3.84
C ARG A 13 -12.02 26.16 -3.20
N PHE A 14 -11.43 27.17 -3.82
CA PHE A 14 -11.41 28.53 -3.26
C PHE A 14 -12.57 29.41 -3.74
N GLY A 15 -13.31 28.98 -4.76
CA GLY A 15 -14.51 29.66 -5.28
C GLY A 15 -14.24 30.70 -6.38
N ASP A 16 -12.97 30.98 -6.66
CA ASP A 16 -12.46 31.88 -7.70
C ASP A 16 -12.00 31.13 -8.97
N GLY A 17 -12.33 29.84 -9.06
CA GLY A 17 -11.88 28.94 -10.13
C GLY A 17 -10.59 28.19 -9.80
N TYR A 18 -9.91 28.51 -8.70
CA TYR A 18 -8.74 27.78 -8.25
C TYR A 18 -9.08 26.66 -7.25
N SER A 19 -8.21 25.66 -7.25
CA SER A 19 -8.22 24.57 -6.27
C SER A 19 -6.81 24.20 -5.86
N GLN A 20 -6.70 23.63 -4.66
CA GLN A 20 -5.46 23.03 -4.17
C GLN A 20 -5.71 21.55 -3.87
N ARG A 21 -4.78 20.71 -4.34
CA ARG A 21 -4.75 19.27 -4.06
C ARG A 21 -3.63 18.95 -3.09
N MET A 22 -3.90 18.10 -2.11
CA MET A 22 -2.91 17.62 -1.15
C MET A 22 -3.13 16.14 -0.83
N ALA A 23 -2.05 15.44 -0.52
CA ALA A 23 -2.09 14.07 -0.03
C ALA A 23 -2.96 13.96 1.22
N ALA A 24 -3.84 12.96 1.29
CA ALA A 24 -4.72 12.73 2.43
C ALA A 24 -4.00 12.03 3.61
N GLY A 25 -2.90 12.59 4.09
CA GLY A 25 -2.15 12.10 5.26
C GLY A 25 -0.92 11.23 4.93
N LEU A 26 -0.34 10.62 5.98
CA LEU A 26 0.72 9.61 5.88
C LEU A 26 0.12 8.35 5.25
N ASN A 27 0.64 7.91 4.10
CA ASN A 27 0.11 6.80 3.27
C ASN A 27 -1.05 7.16 2.33
N ALA A 28 -1.11 8.42 1.88
CA ALA A 28 -2.04 8.84 0.84
C ALA A 28 -1.88 8.08 -0.49
N ASP A 29 -0.84 7.29 -0.71
CA ASP A 29 -0.71 6.42 -1.88
C ASP A 29 -0.17 5.04 -1.48
N LEU A 30 -0.97 4.33 -0.67
CA LEU A 30 -0.60 3.00 -0.20
C LEU A 30 -0.53 2.01 -1.37
N LYS A 31 0.63 1.36 -1.53
CA LYS A 31 0.86 0.31 -2.52
C LYS A 31 0.44 -1.04 -1.95
N THR A 32 -0.37 -1.77 -2.70
CA THR A 32 -0.72 -3.16 -2.38
C THR A 32 0.00 -4.08 -3.36
N TYR A 33 0.74 -5.04 -2.83
CA TYR A 33 1.54 -5.98 -3.61
C TYR A 33 0.89 -7.35 -3.63
N ARG A 34 0.72 -7.93 -4.81
CA ARG A 34 0.37 -9.34 -4.96
C ARG A 34 1.62 -10.12 -5.39
N VAL A 35 2.12 -10.95 -4.48
CA VAL A 35 3.35 -11.73 -4.65
C VAL A 35 3.05 -13.23 -4.61
N THR A 36 3.81 -13.99 -5.38
CA THR A 36 3.91 -15.45 -5.28
C THR A 36 5.35 -15.76 -4.95
N LEU A 37 5.58 -16.48 -3.85
CA LEU A 37 6.92 -16.81 -3.36
C LEU A 37 7.17 -18.29 -3.58
N SER A 38 8.22 -18.61 -4.35
CA SER A 38 8.69 -19.98 -4.55
C SER A 38 9.93 -20.18 -3.70
N VAL A 39 9.77 -20.87 -2.58
CA VAL A 39 10.81 -21.11 -1.59
C VAL A 39 10.93 -22.59 -1.28
N THR A 40 12.04 -23.01 -0.66
CA THR A 40 12.18 -24.38 -0.18
C THR A 40 11.21 -24.66 0.97
N ARG A 41 10.98 -25.94 1.29
CA ARG A 41 10.09 -26.34 2.40
C ARG A 41 10.57 -25.82 3.76
N GLU A 42 11.88 -25.70 3.95
CA GLU A 42 12.45 -25.19 5.20
C GLU A 42 12.20 -23.69 5.33
N GLU A 43 12.50 -22.92 4.29
CA GLU A 43 12.24 -21.47 4.24
C GLU A 43 10.76 -21.14 4.33
N ALA A 44 9.88 -21.98 3.78
CA ALA A 44 8.43 -21.80 3.87
C ALA A 44 7.96 -21.69 5.33
N ARG A 45 8.54 -22.50 6.25
CA ARG A 45 8.19 -22.42 7.69
C ARG A 45 8.61 -21.10 8.32
N HIS A 46 9.80 -20.60 7.96
CA HIS A 46 10.29 -19.32 8.46
C HIS A 46 9.48 -18.15 7.90
N LEU A 47 9.12 -18.22 6.62
CA LEU A 47 8.27 -17.23 5.96
C LEU A 47 6.87 -17.18 6.59
N GLU A 48 6.23 -18.32 6.81
CA GLU A 48 4.91 -18.40 7.46
C GLU A 48 4.93 -17.81 8.88
N ALA A 49 5.97 -18.14 9.66
CA ALA A 49 6.14 -17.60 11.01
C ALA A 49 6.31 -16.07 11.00
N PHE A 50 7.13 -15.54 10.08
CA PHE A 50 7.35 -14.11 9.92
C PHE A 50 6.05 -13.36 9.56
N LEU A 51 5.29 -13.86 8.59
CA LEU A 51 4.03 -13.24 8.19
C LEU A 51 3.02 -13.26 9.35
N ALA A 52 2.93 -14.37 10.09
CA ALA A 52 2.05 -14.48 11.25
C ALA A 52 2.43 -13.48 12.37
N GLU A 53 3.73 -13.30 12.64
CA GLU A 53 4.22 -12.34 13.64
C GLU A 53 3.91 -10.89 13.25
N HIS A 54 3.85 -10.58 11.96
CA HIS A 54 3.69 -9.21 11.46
C HIS A 54 2.29 -8.87 10.97
N GLY A 55 1.31 -9.76 11.21
CA GLY A 55 -0.11 -9.49 10.97
C GLY A 55 -0.60 -9.87 9.57
N GLY A 56 0.14 -10.71 8.84
CA GLY A 56 -0.19 -11.18 7.50
C GLY A 56 0.51 -10.39 6.40
#